data_AF-A0A8J3CZI0-F1
#
_entry.id   AF-A0A8J3CZI0-F1
#
_cell.length_a   1.000
_cell.length_b   1.000
_cell.length_c   1.000
_cell.angle_alpha   90.00
_cell.angle_beta   90.00
_cell.angle_gamma   90.00
#
_symmetry.space_group_name_H-M   'P 1'
#
loop_
_entity.id
_entity.type
_entity.pdbx_description
1 polymer ?
#
loop_
_entity_poly.entity_id
_entity_poly.type
_entity_poly.pdbx_seq_one_letter_code
_entity_poly.pdbx_strand_id
1 'polypeptide(L)' 'MIKKVLFVACFALIGATFTYASQIVEEPSCVPVTTSCQIQTIVCGDDIWEIIEGAIEADEVICP' A
#
# COMPACT_ATOMS: atom_id res chain seq x y z
N MET A 1 37.69 26.33 -15.97
CA MET A 1 36.24 26.27 -15.64
C MET A 1 35.65 24.85 -15.69
N ILE A 2 36.23 23.91 -16.44
CA ILE A 2 35.72 22.53 -16.65
C ILE A 2 35.64 21.65 -15.38
N LYS A 3 36.56 21.79 -14.41
CA LYS A 3 36.56 20.98 -13.18
C LYS A 3 35.33 21.17 -12.27
N LYS A 4 34.71 22.36 -12.27
CA LYS A 4 33.52 22.65 -11.44
C LYS A 4 32.25 22.02 -12.00
N VAL A 5 32.16 21.91 -13.32
CA VAL A 5 31.00 21.34 -14.02
C VAL A 5 30.92 19.83 -13.81
N LEU A 6 32.07 19.15 -13.79
CA LEU A 6 32.14 17.70 -13.56
C LEU A 6 31.67 17.30 -12.15
N PHE A 7 31.94 18.14 -11.14
CA PHE A 7 31.59 17.85 -9.75
C PHE A 7 30.09 18.00 -9.47
N VAL A 8 29.43 18.94 -10.15
CA VAL A 8 27.98 19.14 -10.06
C VAL A 8 27.21 17.99 -10.74
N ALA A 9 27.74 17.45 -11.84
CA ALA A 9 27.12 16.33 -12.54
C ALA A 9 27.10 15.03 -11.70
N CYS A 10 28.15 14.76 -10.91
CA CYS A 10 28.18 13.58 -10.02
C CYS A 10 27.17 13.67 -8.86
N PHE A 11 26.94 14.86 -8.30
CA PHE A 11 25.96 15.02 -7.20
C PHE A 11 24.51 14.86 -7.69
N ALA A 12 24.21 15.26 -8.92
CA ALA A 12 22.88 15.10 -9.51
C ALA A 12 22.51 13.62 -9.75
N LEU A 13 23.50 12.76 -10.05
CA LEU A 13 23.25 11.34 -10.29
C LEU A 13 22.99 10.54 -9.01
N ILE A 14 23.57 10.96 -7.87
CA ILE A 14 23.38 10.28 -6.58
C ILE A 14 21.97 10.55 -6.03
N GLY A 15 21.40 11.74 -6.25
CA GLY A 15 20.05 12.07 -5.78
C GLY A 15 18.93 11.28 -6.46
N ALA A 16 19.13 10.84 -7.71
CA ALA A 16 18.11 10.13 -8.49
C ALA A 16 17.95 8.66 -8.11
N THR A 17 18.96 8.04 -7.46
CA THR A 17 18.90 6.62 -7.09
C THR A 17 18.23 6.38 -5.72
N PHE A 18 18.11 7.40 -4.87
CA PHE A 18 17.43 7.28 -3.58
C PHE A 18 15.89 7.29 -3.70
N THR A 19 15.35 7.78 -4.81
CA THR A 19 13.89 7.91 -5.00
C THR A 19 13.20 6.57 -5.32
N TYR A 20 13.95 5.55 -5.74
CA TYR A 20 13.41 4.24 -6.10
C TYR A 20 13.48 3.20 -4.97
N ALA A 21 14.13 3.52 -3.84
CA ALA A 21 14.27 2.59 -2.72
C ALA A 21 13.13 2.68 -1.69
N SER A 22 12.25 3.68 -1.81
CA SER A 22 11.25 4.01 -0.77
C SER A 22 9.80 3.73 -1.15
N GLN A 23 9.53 2.90 -2.16
CA GLN A 23 8.17 2.59 -2.60
C GLN A 23 7.89 1.09 -2.64
N ILE A 24 8.33 0.36 -1.60
CA ILE A 24 7.63 -0.86 -1.23
C ILE A 24 6.34 -0.37 -0.55
N VAL A 25 5.38 0.04 -1.37
CA VAL A 25 4.00 0.17 -0.91
C VAL A 25 3.53 -1.27 -0.79
N GLU A 26 3.40 -1.78 0.44
CA GLU A 26 2.62 -3.01 0.64
C GLU A 26 1.23 -2.71 0.07
N GLU A 27 0.89 -3.36 -1.05
CA GLU A 27 -0.48 -3.29 -1.57
C GLU A 27 -1.37 -4.04 -0.58
N PRO A 28 -2.46 -3.43 -0.07
CA PRO A 28 -3.34 -4.08 0.87
C PRO A 28 -3.95 -5.33 0.19
N SER A 29 -3.98 -6.43 0.93
CA SER A 29 -4.56 -7.69 0.44
C SER A 29 -6.08 -7.60 0.55
N CYS A 30 -6.77 -7.75 -0.58
CA CYS A 30 -8.22 -7.73 -0.64
C CYS A 30 -8.78 -9.15 -0.81
N VAL A 31 -9.75 -9.53 0.02
CA VAL A 31 -10.44 -10.82 -0.08
C VAL A 31 -11.96 -10.64 -0.20
N PRO A 32 -12.63 -11.47 -1.00
CA PRO A 32 -14.08 -11.49 -1.01
C PRO A 32 -14.60 -12.13 0.28
N VAL A 33 -15.56 -11.48 0.93
CA VAL A 33 -16.25 -11.99 2.11
C VAL A 33 -17.74 -12.05 1.83
N THR A 34 -18.40 -13.06 2.40
CA THR A 34 -19.86 -13.18 2.36
C THR A 34 -20.37 -12.94 3.77
N THR A 35 -21.23 -11.94 3.92
CA THR A 35 -21.86 -11.61 5.19
C THR A 35 -22.90 -12.67 5.60
N SER A 36 -23.32 -12.63 6.85
CA SER A 36 -24.34 -13.48 7.47
C SER A 36 -25.70 -13.37 6.77
N CYS A 37 -26.02 -12.20 6.22
CA CYS A 37 -27.18 -11.97 5.35
C CYS A 37 -26.95 -12.31 3.86
N GLN A 38 -25.89 -13.06 3.54
CA GLN A 38 -25.55 -13.57 2.21
C GLN A 38 -25.20 -12.49 1.17
N ILE A 39 -24.69 -11.34 1.63
CA ILE A 39 -24.22 -10.27 0.74
C ILE A 39 -22.72 -10.45 0.51
N GLN A 40 -22.29 -10.41 -0.75
CA GLN A 40 -20.88 -10.44 -1.09
C GLN A 40 -20.29 -9.02 -1.04
N THR A 41 -19.19 -8.87 -0.31
CA THR A 41 -18.41 -7.63 -0.26
C THR A 41 -16.92 -7.94 -0.31
N ILE A 42 -16.10 -6.91 -0.46
CA ILE A 42 -14.64 -7.01 -0.52
C ILE A 42 -14.09 -6.27 0.68
N VAL A 43 -13.20 -6.93 1.43
CA VAL A 43 -12.48 -6.33 2.55
C VAL A 43 -11.00 -6.35 2.23
N CYS A 44 -10.34 -5.21 2.41
CA CYS A 44 -8.91 -5.02 2.19
C CYS A 44 -8.24 -4.66 3.52
N GLY A 45 -7.06 -5.21 3.76
CA GLY A 45 -6.24 -4.88 4.92
C GLY A 45 -4.77 -5.19 4.67
N ASP A 46 -3.89 -4.64 5.49
CA ASP A 46 -2.45 -4.82 5.37
C ASP A 46 -2.02 -6.20 5.90
N ASP A 47 -2.77 -6.75 6.87
CA ASP A 47 -2.60 -8.11 7.37
C ASP A 47 -3.93 -8.85 7.60
N ILE A 48 -3.83 -10.15 7.93
CA ILE A 48 -4.99 -11.03 8.09
C ILE A 48 -5.92 -10.56 9.21
N TRP A 49 -5.41 -9.93 10.26
CA TRP A 49 -6.24 -9.46 11.36
C TRP A 49 -7.09 -8.27 10.96
N GLU A 50 -6.52 -7.30 10.24
CA GLU A 50 -7.30 -6.17 9.71
C GLU A 50 -8.41 -6.62 8.76
N ILE A 51 -8.13 -7.64 7.94
CA ILE A 51 -9.13 -8.24 7.06
C ILE A 51 -10.26 -8.90 7.87
N ILE A 52 -9.93 -9.61 8.95
CA ILE A 52 -10.93 -10.25 9.82
C ILE A 52 -11.78 -9.20 10.53
N GLU A 53 -11.15 -8.17 11.10
CA GLU A 53 -11.85 -7.08 11.78
C GLU A 53 -12.77 -6.33 10.82
N GLY A 54 -12.29 -5.98 9.63
CA GLY A 54 -13.11 -5.34 8.58
C GLY A 54 -14.25 -6.24 8.09
N ALA A 55 -14.07 -7.56 8.07
CA ALA A 55 -15.16 -8.50 7.73
C ALA A 55 -16.24 -8.56 8.81
N ILE A 56 -15.86 -8.50 10.09
CA ILE A 56 -16.81 -8.44 11.22
C ILE A 56 -17.58 -7.12 11.20
N GLU A 57 -16.88 -6.00 11.02
CA GLU A 57 -17.52 -4.68 10.94
C GLU A 57 -18.48 -4.60 9.73
N ALA A 58 -18.06 -5.10 8.57
CA ALA A 58 -18.92 -5.17 7.40
C ALA A 58 -20.17 -6.02 7.63
N ASP A 59 -20.07 -7.11 8.40
CA ASP A 59 -21.21 -7.93 8.78
C ASP A 59 -22.20 -7.17 9.66
N GLU A 60 -21.73 -6.51 10.71
CA GLU A 60 -22.57 -5.75 11.64
C GLU A 60 -23.27 -4.56 10.98
N VAL A 61 -22.61 -3.91 10.01
CA VAL A 61 -23.17 -2.77 9.28
C VAL A 61 -24.20 -3.21 8.23
N ILE A 62 -23.90 -4.29 7.50
CA ILE A 62 -24.73 -4.74 6.38
C ILE A 62 -25.90 -5.61 6.88
N CYS A 63 -25.72 -6.32 7.99
CA CYS A 63 -26.66 -7.29 8.55
C CYS A 63 -26.94 -7.01 10.05
N PRO A 64 -27.62 -5.90 10.40
CA PRO A 64 -27.99 -5.59 11.79
C PRO A 64 -29.01 -6.55 12.40
#